data_AF-A0A2V8BW28-F1
#
_entry.id   AF-A0A2V8BW28-F1
#
_cell.length_a   1.000
_cell.length_b   1.000
_cell.length_c   1.000
_cell.angle_alpha   90.00
_cell.angle_beta   90.00
_cell.angle_gamma   90.00
#
_symmetry.space_group_name_H-M   'P 1'
#
loop_
_entity.id
_entity.type
_entity.pdbx_description
1 polymer ?
#
loop_
_entity_poly.entity_id
_entity_poly.type
_entity_poly.pdbx_seq_one_letter_code
_entity_poly.pdbx_strand_id
1 'polypeptide(L)'
;LTALLAARPLATGVAHIALGGVEDMHSDYERGEVLRAALAAGGIEQTDTLFAAVGRMTSSYEQRRVLTDALAKSALGPDGRRGFLMAAATIESDYDCGQVLTAYVKANGVEPGVRQPFLAALRTIDSDYERRRVLTELAARGGVTADVQQSVFDLVGTMRSDHDRAEVLLAFLNARAVESGSRQAFVSAAERIKSAHDQNRVLAALVRAEGR
;
A
#
# COMPACT_ATOMS: atom_id res chain seq x y z
N LEU A 1 12.06 -17.19 21.91
CA LEU A 1 11.03 -17.54 20.89
C LEU A 1 11.62 -17.74 19.50
N THR A 2 12.48 -16.84 19.00
CA THR A 2 13.13 -16.97 17.68
C THR A 2 13.90 -18.29 17.48
N ALA A 3 14.69 -18.74 18.47
CA ALA A 3 15.39 -20.02 18.41
C ALA A 3 14.45 -21.23 18.31
N LEU A 4 13.27 -21.16 18.95
CA LEU A 4 12.24 -22.20 18.84
C LEU A 4 11.56 -22.18 17.46
N LEU A 5 11.38 -20.99 16.86
CA LEU A 5 10.83 -20.82 15.51
C LEU A 5 11.81 -21.27 14.40
N ALA A 6 13.11 -21.31 14.70
CA ALA A 6 14.15 -21.81 13.81
C ALA A 6 14.24 -23.35 13.79
N ALA A 7 13.67 -24.05 14.78
CA ALA A 7 13.67 -25.51 14.82
C ALA A 7 12.86 -26.12 13.65
N ARG A 8 13.29 -27.28 13.15
CA ARG A 8 12.60 -28.04 12.11
C ARG A 8 12.46 -29.52 12.52
N PRO A 9 11.26 -30.12 12.45
CA PRO A 9 9.97 -29.49 12.12
C PRO A 9 9.52 -28.51 13.22
N LEU A 10 8.72 -27.49 12.86
CA LEU A 10 8.09 -26.65 13.88
C LEU A 10 7.08 -27.48 14.65
N ALA A 11 7.16 -27.44 15.98
CA ALA A 11 6.12 -28.04 16.80
C ALA A 11 4.79 -27.29 16.63
N THR A 12 3.70 -28.03 16.52
CA THR A 12 2.33 -27.51 16.42
C THR A 12 2.07 -26.49 17.54
N GLY A 13 1.57 -25.31 17.19
CA GLY A 13 1.23 -24.26 18.15
C GLY A 13 2.37 -23.29 18.52
N VAL A 14 3.63 -23.55 18.12
CA VAL A 14 4.76 -22.64 18.41
C VAL A 14 4.56 -21.26 17.80
N ALA A 15 3.96 -21.18 16.61
CA ALA A 15 3.66 -19.89 15.98
C ALA A 15 2.54 -19.12 16.70
N HIS A 16 1.52 -19.82 17.23
CA HIS A 16 0.47 -19.21 18.04
C HIS A 16 1.01 -18.70 19.38
N ILE A 17 1.85 -19.50 20.06
CA ILE A 17 2.53 -19.08 21.30
C ILE A 17 3.45 -17.88 21.02
N ALA A 18 4.16 -17.89 19.89
CA ALA A 18 5.00 -16.78 19.49
C ALA A 18 4.19 -15.49 19.32
N LEU A 19 3.03 -15.55 18.67
CA LEU A 19 2.13 -14.40 18.50
C LEU A 19 1.57 -13.89 19.84
N GLY A 20 1.17 -14.78 20.75
CA GLY A 20 0.74 -14.39 22.09
C GLY A 20 1.84 -13.71 22.90
N GLY A 21 3.09 -14.18 22.77
CA GLY A 21 4.24 -13.60 23.47
C GLY A 21 4.66 -12.22 22.97
N VAL A 22 4.23 -11.79 21.78
CA VAL A 22 4.54 -10.44 21.23
C VAL A 22 3.85 -9.34 22.04
N GLU A 23 2.70 -9.61 22.63
CA GLU A 23 1.90 -8.61 23.33
C GLU A 23 2.65 -8.03 24.55
N ASP A 24 3.32 -8.89 25.32
CA ASP A 24 4.05 -8.51 26.54
C ASP A 24 5.48 -7.99 26.28
N MET A 25 5.97 -8.07 25.03
CA MET A 25 7.30 -7.58 24.69
C MET A 25 7.36 -6.05 24.72
N HIS A 26 8.45 -5.51 25.27
CA HIS A 26 8.62 -4.06 25.41
C HIS A 26 9.28 -3.42 24.18
N SER A 27 9.99 -4.19 23.36
CA SER A 27 10.72 -3.70 22.19
C SER A 27 10.06 -4.12 20.89
N ASP A 28 9.74 -3.16 20.03
CA ASP A 28 9.23 -3.44 18.68
C ASP A 28 10.23 -4.17 17.79
N TYR A 29 11.53 -4.01 18.06
CA TYR A 29 12.54 -4.80 17.38
C TYR A 29 12.39 -6.29 17.72
N GLU A 30 12.25 -6.63 19.00
CA GLU A 30 12.07 -8.02 19.44
C GLU A 30 10.75 -8.60 18.92
N ARG A 31 9.67 -7.81 18.98
CA ARG A 31 8.38 -8.14 18.36
C ARG A 31 8.56 -8.44 16.87
N GLY A 32 9.24 -7.55 16.14
CA GLY A 32 9.51 -7.67 14.71
C GLY A 32 10.32 -8.93 14.38
N GLU A 33 11.36 -9.24 15.14
CA GLU A 33 12.16 -10.46 14.96
C GLU A 33 11.32 -11.73 15.17
N VAL A 34 10.46 -11.77 16.19
CA VAL A 34 9.58 -12.93 16.46
C VAL A 34 8.53 -13.09 15.36
N LEU A 35 7.86 -12.01 14.96
CA LEU A 35 6.85 -12.05 13.89
C LEU A 35 7.46 -12.51 12.56
N ARG A 36 8.64 -12.00 12.19
CA ARG A 36 9.33 -12.39 10.94
C ARG A 36 9.86 -13.81 10.97
N ALA A 37 10.31 -14.29 12.14
CA ALA A 37 10.66 -15.69 12.33
C ALA A 37 9.44 -16.60 12.21
N ALA A 38 8.28 -16.20 12.75
CA ALA A 38 7.02 -16.94 12.63
C ALA A 38 6.52 -17.01 11.18
N LEU A 39 6.67 -15.92 10.42
CA LEU A 39 6.41 -15.89 8.98
C LEU A 39 7.34 -16.85 8.21
N ALA A 40 8.65 -16.85 8.50
CA ALA A 40 9.62 -17.73 7.86
C ALA A 40 9.42 -19.22 8.20
N ALA A 41 8.78 -19.48 9.33
CA ALA A 41 8.36 -20.80 9.77
C ALA A 41 7.13 -21.35 9.00
N GLY A 42 6.43 -20.53 8.22
CA GLY A 42 5.15 -20.91 7.60
C GLY A 42 4.01 -21.03 8.62
N GLY A 43 4.20 -20.46 9.83
CA GLY A 43 3.30 -20.66 10.97
C GLY A 43 2.15 -19.66 11.09
N ILE A 44 1.91 -18.80 10.09
CA ILE A 44 0.85 -17.79 10.18
C ILE A 44 -0.32 -18.21 9.30
N GLU A 45 -1.14 -19.12 9.84
CA GLU A 45 -2.45 -19.45 9.28
C GLU A 45 -3.47 -18.32 9.51
N GLN A 46 -3.26 -17.50 10.54
CA GLN A 46 -4.14 -16.40 10.95
C GLN A 46 -3.46 -15.04 10.69
N THR A 47 -3.69 -14.47 9.51
CA THR A 47 -3.11 -13.17 9.13
C THR A 47 -3.64 -12.02 10.00
N ASP A 48 -4.84 -12.16 10.56
CA ASP A 48 -5.48 -11.09 11.34
C ASP A 48 -4.74 -10.83 12.66
N THR A 49 -4.30 -11.88 13.36
CA THR A 49 -3.51 -11.75 14.59
C THR A 49 -2.14 -11.13 14.32
N LEU A 50 -1.52 -11.47 13.18
CA LEU A 50 -0.27 -10.85 12.76
C LEU A 50 -0.45 -9.34 12.54
N PHE A 51 -1.46 -8.94 11.76
CA PHE A 51 -1.66 -7.54 11.42
C PHE A 51 -2.14 -6.71 12.61
N ALA A 52 -2.92 -7.29 13.53
CA ALA A 52 -3.24 -6.66 14.80
C ALA A 52 -2.00 -6.43 15.67
N ALA A 53 -1.07 -7.40 15.72
CA ALA A 53 0.19 -7.23 16.44
C ALA A 53 1.06 -6.12 15.81
N VAL A 54 1.14 -6.07 14.49
CA VAL A 54 1.85 -4.99 13.77
C VAL A 54 1.23 -3.62 14.05
N GLY A 55 -0.11 -3.52 14.07
CA GLY A 55 -0.81 -2.28 14.35
C GLY A 55 -0.59 -1.71 15.76
N ARG A 56 -0.06 -2.52 16.70
CA ARG A 56 0.31 -2.10 18.06
C ARG A 56 1.78 -1.70 18.22
N MET A 57 2.59 -1.91 17.19
CA MET A 57 3.97 -1.46 17.16
C MET A 57 4.00 0.05 16.88
N THR A 58 4.94 0.78 17.48
CA THR A 58 5.17 2.21 17.28
C THR A 58 6.30 2.49 16.29
N SER A 59 7.23 1.55 16.11
CA SER A 59 8.30 1.66 15.12
C SER A 59 7.79 1.39 13.70
N SER A 60 7.62 2.45 12.92
CA SER A 60 7.30 2.39 11.48
C SER A 60 8.27 1.51 10.68
N TYR A 61 9.55 1.55 11.05
CA TYR A 61 10.58 0.72 10.42
C TYR A 61 10.33 -0.77 10.65
N GLU A 62 10.01 -1.17 11.88
CA GLU A 62 9.73 -2.57 12.20
C GLU A 62 8.38 -3.02 11.65
N GLN A 63 7.35 -2.16 11.67
CA GLN A 63 6.07 -2.41 10.99
C GLN A 63 6.30 -2.73 9.51
N ARG A 64 7.06 -1.89 8.79
CA ARG A 64 7.40 -2.13 7.38
C ARG A 64 8.15 -3.45 7.18
N ARG A 65 9.13 -3.77 8.02
CA ARG A 65 9.89 -5.03 7.89
C ARG A 65 8.96 -6.25 8.01
N VAL A 66 8.06 -6.25 8.99
CA VAL A 66 7.12 -7.35 9.19
C VAL A 66 6.15 -7.46 8.02
N LEU A 67 5.54 -6.35 7.59
CA LEU A 67 4.57 -6.35 6.49
C LEU A 67 5.21 -6.76 5.15
N THR A 68 6.41 -6.28 4.84
CA THR A 68 7.12 -6.66 3.61
C THR A 68 7.46 -8.15 3.60
N ASP A 69 7.90 -8.70 4.75
CA ASP A 69 8.12 -10.15 4.89
C ASP A 69 6.82 -10.94 4.75
N ALA A 70 5.70 -10.43 5.26
CA ALA A 70 4.40 -11.09 5.15
C ALA A 70 3.95 -11.21 3.68
N LEU A 71 4.09 -10.13 2.90
CA LEU A 71 3.82 -10.14 1.46
C LEU A 71 4.73 -11.09 0.68
N ALA A 72 6.02 -11.17 1.05
CA ALA A 72 6.98 -12.00 0.35
C ALA A 72 6.80 -13.51 0.62
N LYS A 73 6.31 -13.88 1.80
CA LYS A 73 6.26 -15.27 2.27
C LYS A 73 4.88 -15.90 2.20
N SER A 74 3.81 -15.10 2.04
CA SER A 74 2.42 -15.58 2.08
C SER A 74 1.56 -14.96 0.99
N ALA A 75 0.77 -15.78 0.30
CA ALA A 75 -0.29 -15.28 -0.56
C ALA A 75 -1.45 -14.81 0.31
N LEU A 76 -1.77 -13.51 0.25
CA LEU A 76 -2.85 -12.95 1.05
C LEU A 76 -4.21 -13.20 0.38
N GLY A 77 -5.09 -13.92 1.08
CA GLY A 77 -6.51 -13.97 0.74
C GLY A 77 -7.19 -12.60 0.87
N PRO A 78 -8.46 -12.45 0.43
CA PRO A 78 -9.16 -11.17 0.46
C PRO A 78 -9.17 -10.49 1.85
N ASP A 79 -9.34 -11.27 2.91
CA ASP A 79 -9.40 -10.76 4.29
C ASP A 79 -8.00 -10.34 4.77
N GLY A 80 -7.00 -11.16 4.50
CA GLY A 80 -5.59 -10.85 4.77
C GLY A 80 -5.13 -9.57 4.05
N ARG A 81 -5.58 -9.31 2.81
CA ARG A 81 -5.29 -8.05 2.11
C ARG A 81 -5.91 -6.84 2.80
N ARG A 82 -7.15 -6.96 3.30
CA ARG A 82 -7.80 -5.87 4.06
C ARG A 82 -7.06 -5.62 5.38
N GLY A 83 -6.75 -6.68 6.13
CA GLY A 83 -5.98 -6.59 7.38
C GLY A 83 -4.59 -5.99 7.17
N PHE A 84 -3.91 -6.39 6.09
CA PHE A 84 -2.62 -5.83 5.70
C PHE A 84 -2.69 -4.32 5.50
N LEU A 85 -3.66 -3.84 4.71
CA LEU A 85 -3.81 -2.42 4.40
C LEU A 85 -4.23 -1.61 5.63
N MET A 86 -5.04 -2.20 6.51
CA MET A 86 -5.38 -1.58 7.81
C MET A 86 -4.13 -1.45 8.71
N ALA A 87 -3.25 -2.45 8.75
CA ALA A 87 -1.98 -2.36 9.46
C ALA A 87 -0.99 -1.39 8.79
N ALA A 88 -0.99 -1.29 7.46
CA ALA A 88 -0.18 -0.29 6.77
C ALA A 88 -0.60 1.14 7.14
N ALA A 89 -1.90 1.37 7.35
CA ALA A 89 -2.43 2.67 7.76
C ALA A 89 -1.99 3.12 9.17
N THR A 90 -1.43 2.23 9.99
CA THR A 90 -0.88 2.60 11.31
C THR A 90 0.59 3.03 11.25
N ILE A 91 1.22 3.01 10.08
CA ILE A 91 2.61 3.44 9.89
C ILE A 91 2.65 4.97 9.82
N GLU A 92 3.32 5.60 10.78
CA GLU A 92 3.44 7.06 10.90
C GLU A 92 4.43 7.67 9.90
N SER A 93 5.51 6.94 9.55
CA SER A 93 6.48 7.40 8.56
C SER A 93 5.93 7.28 7.15
N ASP A 94 5.73 8.42 6.49
CA ASP A 94 5.33 8.52 5.08
C ASP A 94 6.17 7.61 4.17
N TYR A 95 7.48 7.59 4.39
CA TYR A 95 8.40 6.78 3.61
C TYR A 95 8.16 5.29 3.84
N ASP A 96 8.06 4.85 5.09
CA ASP A 96 7.85 3.43 5.40
C ASP A 96 6.46 2.96 4.92
N CYS A 97 5.41 3.77 5.09
CA CYS A 97 4.07 3.49 4.59
C CYS A 97 4.05 3.43 3.06
N GLY A 98 4.67 4.42 2.39
CA GLY A 98 4.81 4.46 0.93
C GLY A 98 5.53 3.24 0.37
N GLN A 99 6.59 2.76 1.03
CA GLN A 99 7.30 1.54 0.66
C GLN A 99 6.41 0.30 0.81
N VAL A 100 5.64 0.19 1.90
CA VAL A 100 4.70 -0.91 2.15
C VAL A 100 3.58 -0.93 1.10
N LEU A 101 2.95 0.21 0.82
CA LEU A 101 1.88 0.30 -0.18
C LEU A 101 2.39 0.05 -1.60
N THR A 102 3.58 0.51 -1.94
CA THR A 102 4.22 0.20 -3.23
C THR A 102 4.46 -1.30 -3.38
N ALA A 103 4.97 -1.97 -2.33
CA ALA A 103 5.16 -3.42 -2.34
C ALA A 103 3.83 -4.17 -2.45
N TYR A 104 2.78 -3.70 -1.76
CA TYR A 104 1.44 -4.27 -1.86
C TYR A 104 0.89 -4.20 -3.28
N VAL A 105 0.97 -3.03 -3.92
CA VAL A 105 0.49 -2.82 -5.30
C VAL A 105 1.26 -3.71 -6.29
N LYS A 106 2.57 -3.87 -6.11
CA LYS A 106 3.41 -4.79 -6.91
C LYS A 106 3.03 -6.25 -6.76
N ALA A 107 2.57 -6.67 -5.59
CA ALA A 107 2.15 -8.04 -5.37
C ALA A 107 0.71 -8.27 -5.88
N ASN A 108 -0.24 -7.42 -5.48
CA ASN A 108 -1.66 -7.73 -5.55
C ASN A 108 -2.48 -6.87 -6.53
N GLY A 109 -2.02 -5.67 -6.87
CA GLY A 109 -2.89 -4.63 -7.45
C GLY A 109 -3.90 -4.07 -6.43
N VAL A 110 -4.91 -3.35 -6.90
CA VAL A 110 -5.99 -2.78 -6.06
C VAL A 110 -7.35 -3.06 -6.71
N GLU A 111 -7.99 -4.13 -6.25
CA GLU A 111 -9.34 -4.51 -6.64
C GLU A 111 -10.43 -3.75 -5.84
N PRO A 112 -11.69 -3.69 -6.33
CA PRO A 112 -12.77 -2.98 -5.64
C PRO A 112 -12.96 -3.37 -4.17
N GLY A 113 -12.74 -4.64 -3.81
CA GLY A 113 -12.89 -5.16 -2.45
C GLY A 113 -11.87 -4.61 -1.43
N VAL A 114 -10.74 -4.07 -1.88
CA VAL A 114 -9.69 -3.49 -1.03
C VAL A 114 -9.48 -2.00 -1.28
N ARG A 115 -10.29 -1.39 -2.16
CA ARG A 115 -10.21 0.04 -2.51
C ARG A 115 -10.23 0.95 -1.29
N GLN A 116 -11.20 0.75 -0.39
CA GLN A 116 -11.36 1.62 0.78
C GLN A 116 -10.18 1.52 1.76
N PRO A 117 -9.74 0.34 2.21
CA PRO A 117 -8.58 0.26 3.10
C PRO A 117 -7.28 0.72 2.41
N PHE A 118 -7.11 0.50 1.10
CA PHE A 118 -5.96 1.03 0.36
C PHE A 118 -5.93 2.56 0.37
N LEU A 119 -7.06 3.21 0.06
CA LEU A 119 -7.16 4.67 0.09
C LEU A 119 -7.07 5.23 1.51
N ALA A 120 -7.56 4.52 2.52
CA ALA A 120 -7.41 4.91 3.91
C ALA A 120 -5.93 4.98 4.30
N ALA A 121 -5.14 3.94 3.98
CA ALA A 121 -3.70 3.93 4.19
C ALA A 121 -2.99 5.00 3.35
N LEU A 122 -3.34 5.17 2.09
CA LEU A 122 -2.71 6.18 1.23
C LEU A 122 -2.95 7.62 1.73
N ARG A 123 -4.10 7.88 2.38
CA ARG A 123 -4.43 9.18 2.98
C ARG A 123 -3.60 9.50 4.23
N THR A 124 -3.07 8.49 4.93
CA THR A 124 -2.20 8.74 6.10
C THR A 124 -0.82 9.25 5.72
N ILE A 125 -0.41 9.07 4.46
CA ILE A 125 0.84 9.62 3.93
C ILE A 125 0.65 11.11 3.65
N ASP A 126 1.45 11.99 4.25
CA ASP A 126 1.36 13.45 4.05
C ASP A 126 2.23 13.95 2.88
N SER A 127 3.31 13.25 2.59
CA SER A 127 4.22 13.50 1.48
C SER A 127 3.58 13.17 0.13
N ASP A 128 3.35 14.21 -0.68
CA ASP A 128 2.86 14.04 -2.06
C ASP A 128 3.85 13.25 -2.93
N TYR A 129 5.14 13.31 -2.61
CA TYR A 129 6.17 12.52 -3.27
C TYR A 129 5.97 11.02 -3.01
N GLU A 130 5.70 10.62 -1.77
CA GLU A 130 5.44 9.21 -1.45
C GLU A 130 4.08 8.75 -2.00
N ARG A 131 3.04 9.59 -1.93
CA ARG A 131 1.75 9.33 -2.61
C ARG A 131 1.95 9.10 -4.11
N ARG A 132 2.73 9.95 -4.77
CA ARG A 132 3.06 9.80 -6.19
C ARG A 132 3.73 8.47 -6.45
N ARG A 133 4.76 8.09 -5.67
CA ARG A 133 5.45 6.81 -5.86
C ARG A 133 4.49 5.62 -5.85
N VAL A 134 3.61 5.55 -4.85
CA VAL A 134 2.59 4.49 -4.76
C VAL A 134 1.63 4.52 -5.96
N LEU A 135 1.13 5.70 -6.33
CA LEU A 135 0.13 5.84 -7.40
C LEU A 135 0.69 5.62 -8.81
N THR A 136 1.96 5.98 -9.04
CA THR A 136 2.65 5.67 -10.32
C THR A 136 2.89 4.17 -10.46
N GLU A 137 3.16 3.46 -9.37
CA GLU A 137 3.24 1.99 -9.37
C GLU A 137 1.86 1.37 -9.68
N LEU A 138 0.78 1.93 -9.11
CA LEU A 138 -0.59 1.48 -9.40
C LEU A 138 -0.94 1.65 -10.88
N ALA A 139 -0.58 2.79 -11.47
CA ALA A 139 -0.73 3.02 -12.90
C ALA A 139 0.06 2.01 -13.73
N ALA A 140 1.33 1.78 -13.38
CA ALA A 140 2.22 0.86 -14.10
C ALA A 140 1.75 -0.60 -14.03
N ARG A 141 1.15 -1.02 -12.91
CA ARG A 141 0.59 -2.36 -12.75
C ARG A 141 -0.61 -2.61 -13.68
N GLY A 142 -1.38 -1.57 -13.98
CA GLY A 142 -2.58 -1.68 -14.82
C GLY A 142 -3.72 -2.49 -14.17
N GLY A 143 -4.78 -2.74 -14.94
CA GLY A 143 -5.94 -3.50 -14.47
C GLY A 143 -6.78 -2.79 -13.39
N VAL A 144 -6.65 -1.47 -13.27
CA VAL A 144 -7.36 -0.66 -12.28
C VAL A 144 -8.75 -0.34 -12.83
N THR A 145 -9.80 -0.75 -12.14
CA THR A 145 -11.19 -0.51 -12.55
C THR A 145 -11.56 0.98 -12.47
N ALA A 146 -12.56 1.40 -13.24
CA ALA A 146 -13.01 2.80 -13.28
C ALA A 146 -13.37 3.37 -11.89
N ASP A 147 -13.99 2.55 -11.03
CA ASP A 147 -14.41 2.96 -9.68
C ASP A 147 -13.24 3.09 -8.69
N VAL A 148 -12.13 2.36 -8.91
CA VAL A 148 -10.87 2.54 -8.17
C VAL A 148 -10.15 3.79 -8.70
N GLN A 149 -10.07 3.94 -10.02
CA GLN A 149 -9.45 5.12 -10.65
C GLN A 149 -10.13 6.41 -10.24
N GLN A 150 -11.47 6.44 -10.19
CA GLN A 150 -12.22 7.62 -9.74
C GLN A 150 -11.77 8.05 -8.34
N SER A 151 -11.73 7.13 -7.38
CA SER A 151 -11.31 7.44 -6.02
C SER A 151 -9.82 7.81 -5.91
N VAL A 152 -8.98 7.25 -6.77
CA VAL A 152 -7.57 7.65 -6.90
C VAL A 152 -7.46 9.08 -7.42
N PHE A 153 -8.16 9.43 -8.50
CA PHE A 153 -8.11 10.79 -9.07
C PHE A 153 -8.70 11.84 -8.13
N ASP A 154 -9.74 11.49 -7.39
CA ASP A 154 -10.27 12.35 -6.32
C ASP A 154 -9.19 12.65 -5.27
N LEU A 155 -8.43 11.63 -4.83
CA LEU A 155 -7.30 11.79 -3.91
C LEU A 155 -6.17 12.62 -4.53
N VAL A 156 -5.82 12.36 -5.79
CA VAL A 156 -4.82 13.13 -6.54
C VAL A 156 -5.18 14.62 -6.59
N GLY A 157 -6.48 14.95 -6.73
CA GLY A 157 -6.99 16.32 -6.66
C GLY A 157 -6.78 17.03 -5.30
N THR A 158 -6.45 16.28 -4.24
CA THR A 158 -6.13 16.82 -2.90
C THR A 158 -4.63 17.01 -2.65
N MET A 159 -3.76 16.46 -3.51
CA MET A 159 -2.30 16.64 -3.40
C MET A 159 -1.93 18.12 -3.51
N ARG A 160 -0.93 18.57 -2.75
CA ARG A 160 -0.50 19.98 -2.69
C ARG A 160 0.51 20.32 -3.79
N SER A 161 1.39 19.39 -4.12
CA SER A 161 2.39 19.52 -5.17
C SER A 161 1.76 19.33 -6.56
N ASP A 162 1.70 20.41 -7.32
CA ASP A 162 1.25 20.41 -8.72
C ASP A 162 2.08 19.46 -9.59
N HIS A 163 3.39 19.44 -9.36
CA HIS A 163 4.30 18.56 -10.06
C HIS A 163 3.95 17.09 -9.78
N ASP A 164 3.85 16.71 -8.50
CA ASP A 164 3.57 15.32 -8.15
C ASP A 164 2.18 14.88 -8.64
N ARG A 165 1.19 15.78 -8.59
CA ARG A 165 -0.13 15.54 -9.17
C ARG A 165 -0.03 15.24 -10.68
N ALA A 166 0.68 16.09 -11.41
CA ALA A 166 0.84 15.93 -12.85
C ALA A 166 1.54 14.63 -13.21
N GLU A 167 2.60 14.26 -12.48
CA GLU A 167 3.31 13.01 -12.72
C GLU A 167 2.42 11.77 -12.49
N VAL A 168 1.52 11.78 -11.50
CA VAL A 168 0.55 10.68 -11.33
C VAL A 168 -0.40 10.62 -12.53
N LEU A 169 -1.01 11.74 -12.92
CA LEU A 169 -1.96 11.79 -14.04
C LEU A 169 -1.32 11.36 -15.36
N LEU A 170 -0.08 11.80 -15.61
CA LEU A 170 0.71 11.38 -16.77
C LEU A 170 1.03 9.89 -16.74
N ALA A 171 1.33 9.31 -15.57
CA ALA A 171 1.58 7.87 -15.46
C ALA A 171 0.34 7.05 -15.86
N PHE A 172 -0.85 7.44 -15.42
CA PHE A 172 -2.10 6.78 -15.84
C PHE A 172 -2.36 6.89 -17.34
N LEU A 173 -2.14 8.06 -17.94
CA LEU A 173 -2.25 8.24 -19.40
C LEU A 173 -1.25 7.39 -20.17
N ASN A 174 0.02 7.37 -19.74
CA ASN A 174 1.08 6.61 -20.39
C ASN A 174 0.85 5.10 -20.30
N ALA A 175 0.28 4.63 -19.19
CA ALA A 175 -0.12 3.24 -19.01
C ALA A 175 -1.41 2.86 -19.78
N ARG A 176 -2.05 3.82 -20.47
CA ARG A 176 -3.38 3.66 -21.09
C ARG A 176 -4.43 3.18 -20.09
N ALA A 177 -4.31 3.64 -18.86
CA ALA A 177 -5.10 3.21 -17.72
C ALA A 177 -6.13 4.29 -17.30
N VAL A 178 -6.71 5.01 -18.26
CA VAL A 178 -7.82 5.95 -17.98
C VAL A 178 -9.10 5.38 -18.58
N GLU A 179 -9.95 4.85 -17.71
CA GLU A 179 -11.25 4.30 -18.07
C GLU A 179 -12.26 5.43 -18.35
N SER A 180 -13.22 5.17 -19.24
CA SER A 180 -14.22 6.18 -19.60
C SER A 180 -15.01 6.68 -18.37
N GLY A 181 -15.31 5.76 -17.43
CA GLY A 181 -16.04 6.07 -16.20
C GLY A 181 -15.27 6.90 -15.18
N SER A 182 -13.94 7.00 -15.28
CA SER A 182 -13.10 7.78 -14.36
C SER A 182 -12.62 9.12 -14.96
N ARG A 183 -12.92 9.36 -16.25
CA ARG A 183 -12.47 10.54 -17.01
C ARG A 183 -12.81 11.87 -16.33
N GLN A 184 -14.03 12.02 -15.80
CA GLN A 184 -14.43 13.26 -15.15
C GLN A 184 -13.54 13.58 -13.93
N ALA A 185 -13.29 12.58 -13.08
CA ALA A 185 -12.42 12.74 -11.91
C ALA A 185 -10.97 13.04 -12.34
N PHE A 186 -10.47 12.41 -13.41
CA PHE A 186 -9.17 12.73 -13.99
C PHE A 186 -9.08 14.20 -14.40
N VAL A 187 -10.05 14.69 -15.16
CA VAL A 187 -10.09 16.09 -15.63
C VAL A 187 -10.18 17.05 -14.45
N SER A 188 -11.06 16.78 -13.48
CA SER A 188 -11.17 17.60 -12.27
C SER A 188 -9.87 17.65 -11.46
N ALA A 189 -9.10 16.56 -11.39
CA ALA A 189 -7.78 16.57 -10.77
C ALA A 189 -6.78 17.43 -11.56
N ALA A 190 -6.77 17.34 -12.89
CA ALA A 190 -5.91 18.13 -13.77
C ALA A 190 -6.23 19.64 -13.71
N GLU A 191 -7.50 20.01 -13.66
CA GLU A 191 -7.95 21.42 -13.58
C GLU A 191 -7.53 22.11 -12.29
N ARG A 192 -7.31 21.34 -11.21
CA ARG A 192 -6.84 21.89 -9.94
C ARG A 192 -5.34 22.20 -9.94
N ILE A 193 -4.58 21.81 -10.98
CA ILE A 193 -3.14 22.10 -11.09
C ILE A 193 -2.98 23.60 -11.37
N LYS A 194 -2.24 24.31 -10.53
CA LYS A 194 -2.07 25.77 -10.67
C LYS A 194 -0.90 26.13 -11.58
N SER A 195 0.16 25.31 -11.59
CA SER A 195 1.27 25.39 -12.53
C SER A 195 0.77 25.22 -13.97
N ALA A 196 0.75 26.30 -14.74
CA ALA A 196 0.34 26.27 -16.14
C ALA A 196 1.20 25.28 -16.96
N HIS A 197 2.48 25.14 -16.62
CA HIS A 197 3.37 24.18 -17.27
C HIS A 197 2.89 22.74 -17.05
N ASP A 198 2.65 22.36 -15.80
CA ASP A 198 2.24 20.99 -15.45
C ASP A 198 0.82 20.68 -15.92
N GLN A 199 -0.11 21.65 -15.81
CA GLN A 199 -1.46 21.50 -16.31
C GLN A 199 -1.48 21.29 -17.83
N ASN A 200 -0.75 22.12 -18.59
CA ASN A 200 -0.67 21.98 -20.04
C ASN A 200 -0.06 20.65 -20.46
N ARG A 201 0.96 20.15 -19.74
CA ARG A 201 1.53 18.81 -19.98
C ARG A 201 0.48 17.72 -19.86
N VAL A 202 -0.32 17.72 -18.79
CA VAL A 202 -1.37 16.73 -18.54
C VAL A 202 -2.48 16.81 -19.59
N LEU A 203 -3.04 18.00 -19.83
CA LEU A 203 -4.16 18.17 -20.77
C LEU A 203 -3.75 17.86 -22.22
N ALA A 204 -2.55 18.26 -22.64
CA ALA A 204 -2.04 17.90 -23.96
C ALA A 204 -1.81 16.38 -24.10
N ALA A 205 -1.38 15.71 -23.03
CA ALA A 205 -1.26 14.26 -23.02
C ALA A 205 -2.62 13.57 -23.10
N LEU A 206 -3.65 14.10 -22.41
CA LEU A 206 -5.02 13.58 -22.48
C LEU A 206 -5.58 13.65 -23.91
N VAL A 207 -5.50 14.82 -24.56
CA VAL A 207 -5.96 14.98 -25.96
C VAL A 207 -5.26 14.00 -26.91
N ARG A 208 -3.94 13.81 -26.75
CA ARG A 208 -3.19 12.83 -27.55
C ARG A 208 -3.59 11.38 -27.27
N ALA A 209 -4.01 11.06 -26.05
CA ALA A 209 -4.47 9.72 -25.70
C ALA A 209 -5.86 9.44 -26.29
N GLU A 210 -6.72 10.45 -26.40
CA GLU A 210 -8.08 10.33 -26.95
C GLU A 210 -8.13 10.34 -28.49
N GLY A 211 -7.15 10.99 -29.14
CA GLY A 211 -7.05 11.01 -30.60
C GLY A 211 -6.43 9.76 -31.24
N ARG A 212 -6.16 8.71 -30.45
CA ARG A 212 -5.57 7.44 -30.90
C ARG A 212 -6.60 6.32 -30.85
#